data_AF-A0A7S1XAA3-F1
#
_entry.id   AF-A0A7S1XAA3-F1
#
_cell.length_a   1.000
_cell.length_b   1.000
_cell.length_c   1.000
_cell.angle_alpha   90.00
_cell.angle_beta   90.00
_cell.angle_gamma   90.00
#
_symmetry.space_group_name_H-M   'P 1'
#
loop_
_entity.id
_entity.type
_entity.pdbx_description
1 polymer ?
#
loop_
_entity_poly.entity_id
_entity_poly.type
_entity_poly.pdbx_seq_one_letter_code
_entity_poly.pdbx_strand_id
1 'polypeptide(L)'
;DNPCFAAGMVLLADGSRKAVDCVVAGEVVATPTGGAATIKCVVVTRCAGGAAHLVTLEDGVAVTMYHPVRRLSGSNPCSRWRFPCALARPALTRCDTVYSFVLEPATAGAMVIGDYACVTLGHGLTEEGAAHPYLGTPLVLSDLAAMEGWADGKVLLSPGPAVRDPTSGLIMRLEQKERLRGVRTRLHSSVVPAHALGGVGVAGA
;
A
#
# COMPACT_ATOMS: atom_id res chain seq x y z
N ASP A 1 5.28 3.35 -13.14
CA ASP A 1 4.48 2.86 -11.99
C ASP A 1 4.47 3.83 -10.83
N ASN A 2 3.46 3.71 -9.96
CA ASN A 2 3.39 4.46 -8.70
C ASN A 2 4.22 3.71 -7.63
N PRO A 3 5.01 4.40 -6.80
CA PRO A 3 5.89 3.75 -5.85
C PRO A 3 5.09 3.20 -4.66
N CYS A 4 4.88 1.88 -4.66
CA CYS A 4 4.13 1.15 -3.64
C CYS A 4 4.78 -0.21 -3.31
N PHE A 5 4.33 -0.82 -2.20
CA PHE A 5 4.66 -2.16 -1.73
C PHE A 5 3.50 -3.13 -1.96
N ALA A 6 3.81 -4.37 -2.29
CA ALA A 6 2.83 -5.46 -2.40
C ALA A 6 2.93 -6.45 -1.24
N ALA A 7 4.16 -6.69 -0.74
CA ALA A 7 4.40 -7.61 0.37
C ALA A 7 5.68 -7.21 1.12
N GLY A 8 5.79 -7.67 2.36
CA GLY A 8 6.92 -7.44 3.25
C GLY A 8 6.48 -7.36 4.70
N MET A 9 7.45 -7.40 5.61
CA MET A 9 7.22 -7.31 7.05
C MET A 9 7.70 -5.96 7.59
N VAL A 10 6.76 -5.08 7.92
CA VAL A 10 6.99 -3.79 8.57
C VAL A 10 7.47 -4.03 10.01
N LEU A 11 8.55 -3.35 10.40
CA LEU A 11 9.05 -3.35 11.77
C LEU A 11 8.31 -2.27 12.60
N LEU A 12 7.59 -2.70 13.63
CA LEU A 12 6.96 -1.81 14.60
C LEU A 12 8.00 -1.32 15.63
N ALA A 13 7.71 -0.20 16.29
CA ALA A 13 8.62 0.42 17.26
C ALA A 13 8.87 -0.45 18.51
N ASP A 14 7.96 -1.38 18.82
CA ASP A 14 8.12 -2.37 19.89
C ASP A 14 8.98 -3.59 19.50
N GLY A 15 9.50 -3.61 18.26
CA GLY A 15 10.31 -4.69 17.71
C GLY A 15 9.49 -5.83 17.09
N SER A 16 8.17 -5.81 17.22
CA SER A 16 7.30 -6.77 16.53
C SER A 16 7.23 -6.47 15.03
N ARG A 17 6.74 -7.44 14.25
CA ARG A 17 6.63 -7.31 12.79
C ARG A 17 5.21 -7.56 12.32
N LYS A 18 4.79 -6.78 11.33
CA LYS A 18 3.45 -6.86 10.75
C LYS A 18 3.52 -6.85 9.22
N ALA A 19 2.69 -7.67 8.57
CA ALA A 19 2.62 -7.69 7.12
C ALA A 19 2.13 -6.33 6.59
N VAL A 20 2.67 -5.88 5.45
CA VAL A 20 2.36 -4.59 4.81
C VAL A 20 0.85 -4.34 4.68
N ASP A 21 0.05 -5.37 4.38
CA ASP A 21 -1.40 -5.30 4.21
C ASP A 21 -2.21 -5.25 5.51
N CYS A 22 -1.57 -5.56 6.65
CA CYS A 22 -2.17 -5.54 7.97
C CYS A 22 -1.90 -4.23 8.74
N VAL A 23 -0.96 -3.41 8.29
CA VAL A 23 -0.61 -2.13 8.94
C VAL A 23 -1.77 -1.15 8.85
N VAL A 24 -2.06 -0.46 9.95
CA VAL A 24 -3.14 0.54 10.05
C VAL A 24 -2.63 1.87 10.61
N ALA A 25 -3.41 2.93 10.43
CA ALA A 25 -3.12 4.23 11.02
C ALA A 25 -3.13 4.16 12.56
N GLY A 26 -2.31 5.00 13.18
CA GLY A 26 -2.09 5.03 14.63
C GLY A 26 -1.01 4.09 15.14
N GLU A 27 -0.56 3.12 14.33
CA GLU A 27 0.57 2.26 14.71
C GLU A 27 1.90 3.01 14.64
N VAL A 28 2.83 2.63 15.51
CA VAL A 28 4.15 3.25 15.58
C VAL A 28 5.18 2.31 14.96
N VAL A 29 5.87 2.79 13.93
CA VAL A 29 6.86 2.02 13.16
C VAL A 29 8.28 2.47 13.46
N ALA A 30 9.24 1.56 13.33
CA ALA A 30 10.65 1.89 13.42
C ALA A 30 11.12 2.67 12.17
N THR A 31 11.95 3.69 12.38
CA THR A 31 12.61 4.45 11.32
C THR A 31 14.06 3.98 11.14
N PRO A 32 14.65 4.12 9.95
CA PRO A 32 15.99 3.59 9.67
C PRO A 32 17.12 4.30 10.41
N THR A 33 16.85 5.44 11.06
CA THR A 33 17.82 6.17 11.91
C THR A 33 17.74 5.78 13.39
N GLY A 34 16.99 4.72 13.72
CA GLY A 34 16.80 4.24 15.09
C GLY A 34 15.70 4.97 15.87
N GLY A 35 14.90 5.79 15.20
CA GLY A 35 13.74 6.45 15.79
C GLY A 35 12.44 5.68 15.56
N ALA A 36 11.32 6.35 15.84
CA ALA A 36 9.98 5.83 15.64
C ALA A 36 9.06 6.93 15.09
N ALA A 37 8.04 6.54 14.32
CA ALA A 37 7.04 7.46 13.79
C ALA A 37 5.66 6.79 13.69
N THR A 38 4.60 7.58 13.81
CA THR A 38 3.23 7.07 13.73
C THR A 38 2.79 6.98 12.27
N ILE A 39 2.08 5.91 11.89
CA ILE A 39 1.38 5.82 10.61
C ILE A 39 0.20 6.79 10.64
N LYS A 40 0.29 7.86 9.85
CA LYS A 40 -0.81 8.82 9.70
C LYS A 40 -1.92 8.24 8.84
N CYS A 41 -1.54 7.64 7.72
CA CYS A 41 -2.47 7.15 6.72
C CYS A 41 -1.85 6.00 5.92
N VAL A 42 -2.68 5.01 5.62
CA VAL A 42 -2.36 3.91 4.69
C VAL A 42 -3.08 4.17 3.36
N VAL A 43 -2.33 4.31 2.28
CA VAL A 43 -2.86 4.51 0.93
C VAL A 43 -2.88 3.16 0.22
N VAL A 44 -4.08 2.64 -0.04
CA VAL A 44 -4.28 1.36 -0.72
C VAL A 44 -4.71 1.61 -2.15
N THR A 45 -3.89 1.19 -3.11
CA THR A 45 -4.19 1.31 -4.54
C THR A 45 -4.52 -0.04 -5.14
N ARG A 46 -5.70 -0.16 -5.76
CA ARG A 46 -6.07 -1.37 -6.49
C ARG A 46 -5.25 -1.52 -7.77
N CYS A 47 -4.84 -2.74 -8.07
CA CYS A 47 -4.10 -3.06 -9.28
C CYS A 47 -5.05 -3.33 -10.46
N ALA A 48 -4.74 -2.78 -11.62
CA ALA A 48 -5.50 -3.06 -12.84
C ALA A 48 -5.36 -4.55 -13.20
N GLY A 49 -6.49 -5.23 -13.43
CA GLY A 49 -6.49 -6.65 -13.79
C GLY A 49 -5.99 -7.61 -12.70
N GLY A 50 -5.84 -7.15 -11.45
CA GLY A 50 -5.35 -8.00 -10.35
C GLY A 50 -3.88 -8.41 -10.51
N ALA A 51 -3.07 -7.60 -11.20
CA ALA A 51 -1.64 -7.83 -11.36
C ALA A 51 -0.84 -6.53 -11.32
N ALA A 52 0.44 -6.62 -10.93
CA ALA A 52 1.39 -5.52 -10.91
C ALA A 52 2.78 -5.98 -11.34
N HIS A 53 3.56 -5.08 -11.94
CA HIS A 53 4.99 -5.29 -12.15
C HIS A 53 5.72 -5.07 -10.83
N LEU A 54 6.20 -6.16 -10.24
CA LEU A 54 6.86 -6.17 -8.95
C LEU A 54 8.28 -6.71 -9.07
N VAL A 55 9.13 -6.21 -8.20
CA VAL A 55 10.46 -6.76 -7.94
C VAL A 55 10.39 -7.40 -6.57
N THR A 56 10.81 -8.66 -6.47
CA THR A 56 11.00 -9.35 -5.19
C THR A 56 12.44 -9.18 -4.77
N LEU A 57 12.63 -8.47 -3.66
CA LEU A 57 13.92 -8.30 -2.99
C LEU A 57 14.09 -9.41 -1.94
N GLU A 58 15.22 -9.38 -1.22
CA GLU A 58 15.43 -10.27 -0.08
C GLU A 58 14.38 -10.04 1.03
N ASP A 59 14.27 -11.00 1.95
CA ASP A 59 13.30 -10.98 3.08
C ASP A 59 11.82 -10.88 2.66
N GLY A 60 11.52 -11.31 1.43
CA GLY A 60 10.15 -11.35 0.91
C GLY A 60 9.53 -9.98 0.63
N VAL A 61 10.35 -8.93 0.52
CA VAL A 61 9.87 -7.59 0.17
C VAL A 61 9.53 -7.55 -1.31
N ALA A 62 8.24 -7.42 -1.63
CA ALA A 62 7.75 -7.24 -3.00
C ALA A 62 7.33 -5.79 -3.21
N VAL A 63 7.93 -5.14 -4.19
CA VAL A 63 7.86 -3.68 -4.36
C VAL A 63 7.81 -3.30 -5.84
N THR A 64 7.12 -2.19 -6.15
CA THR A 64 7.08 -1.65 -7.51
C THR A 64 8.45 -1.14 -7.98
N MET A 65 8.68 -1.15 -9.30
CA MET A 65 10.01 -0.94 -9.90
C MET A 65 10.75 0.33 -9.48
N TYR A 66 10.03 1.42 -9.24
CA TYR A 66 10.59 2.76 -9.00
C TYR A 66 10.30 3.29 -7.59
N HIS A 67 9.99 2.42 -6.63
CA HIS A 67 9.89 2.81 -5.21
C HIS A 67 11.30 2.83 -4.59
N PRO A 68 11.84 4.00 -4.17
CA PRO A 68 13.18 4.08 -3.59
C PRO A 68 13.34 3.20 -2.34
N VAL A 69 14.33 2.31 -2.36
CA VAL A 69 14.72 1.50 -1.20
C VAL A 69 16.20 1.66 -0.91
N ARG A 70 16.58 1.52 0.36
CA ARG A 70 17.97 1.50 0.80
C ARG A 70 18.20 0.31 1.73
N ARG A 71 19.16 -0.56 1.39
CA ARG A 71 19.42 -1.78 2.17
C ARG A 71 20.19 -1.46 3.46
N LEU A 72 19.64 -1.88 4.60
CA LEU A 72 20.18 -1.57 5.93
C LEU A 72 21.20 -2.61 6.42
N SER A 73 20.99 -3.89 6.11
CA SER A 73 21.80 -5.00 6.60
C SER A 73 22.02 -6.09 5.54
N GLY A 74 22.85 -7.09 5.89
CA GLY A 74 23.11 -8.28 5.10
C GLY A 74 24.38 -8.22 4.23
N SER A 75 24.42 -8.99 3.15
CA SER A 75 25.64 -9.23 2.34
C SER A 75 26.20 -8.00 1.63
N ASN A 76 25.37 -6.96 1.41
CA ASN A 76 25.73 -5.73 0.70
C ASN A 76 24.89 -4.54 1.20
N PRO A 77 25.09 -4.02 2.42
CA PRO A 77 24.43 -2.81 2.87
C PRO A 77 24.83 -1.63 1.97
N CYS A 78 23.92 -0.69 1.76
CA CYS A 78 24.17 0.45 0.88
C CYS A 78 23.69 1.74 1.53
N SER A 79 24.51 2.78 1.48
CA SER A 79 24.14 4.11 1.97
C SER A 79 23.23 4.89 1.00
N ARG A 80 23.08 4.41 -0.25
CA ARG A 80 22.34 5.10 -1.31
C ARG A 80 20.96 4.50 -1.56
N TRP A 81 20.01 5.35 -1.92
CA TRP A 81 18.71 4.92 -2.44
C TRP A 81 18.86 4.29 -3.82
N ARG A 82 18.13 3.21 -4.06
CA ARG A 82 18.12 2.49 -5.34
C ARG A 82 16.69 2.16 -5.73
N PHE A 83 16.45 2.13 -7.03
CA PHE A 83 15.21 1.60 -7.56
C PHE A 83 15.27 0.06 -7.62
N PRO A 84 14.23 -0.65 -7.17
CA PRO A 84 14.17 -2.11 -7.17
C PRO A 84 14.50 -2.74 -8.53
N CYS A 85 14.10 -2.13 -9.65
CA CYS A 85 14.42 -2.66 -10.97
C CYS A 85 15.93 -2.70 -11.30
N ALA A 86 16.75 -1.95 -10.56
CA ALA A 86 18.21 -2.01 -10.65
C ALA A 86 18.83 -3.03 -9.68
N LEU A 87 18.02 -3.67 -8.82
CA LEU A 87 18.45 -4.69 -7.85
C LEU A 87 18.11 -6.11 -8.31
N ALA A 88 16.94 -6.30 -8.92
CA ALA A 88 16.50 -7.59 -9.42
C ALA A 88 15.50 -7.42 -10.58
N ARG A 89 15.28 -8.50 -11.34
CA ARG A 89 14.42 -8.49 -12.52
C ARG A 89 12.94 -8.34 -12.11
N PRO A 90 12.20 -7.36 -12.65
CA PRO A 90 10.76 -7.26 -12.45
C PRO A 90 10.00 -8.44 -13.06
N ALA A 91 8.88 -8.80 -12.46
CA ALA A 91 7.94 -9.78 -12.98
C ALA A 91 6.51 -9.25 -12.87
N LEU A 92 5.65 -9.61 -13.82
CA LEU A 92 4.22 -9.39 -13.71
C LEU A 92 3.65 -10.45 -12.75
N THR A 93 3.18 -10.00 -11.59
CA THR A 93 2.76 -10.88 -10.49
C THR A 93 1.31 -10.61 -10.14
N ARG A 94 0.55 -11.67 -9.82
CA ARG A 94 -0.81 -11.53 -9.29
C ARG A 94 -0.77 -10.72 -8.00
N CYS A 95 -1.48 -9.61 -7.98
CA CYS A 95 -1.47 -8.63 -6.89
C CYS A 95 -2.74 -7.80 -7.04
N ASP A 96 -3.65 -7.88 -6.08
CA ASP A 96 -4.92 -7.15 -6.14
C ASP A 96 -4.78 -5.69 -5.68
N THR A 97 -3.84 -5.44 -4.76
CA THR A 97 -3.62 -4.14 -4.12
C THR A 97 -2.15 -3.92 -3.76
N VAL A 98 -1.71 -2.67 -3.86
CA VAL A 98 -0.42 -2.19 -3.36
C VAL A 98 -0.62 -1.05 -2.36
N TYR A 99 0.37 -0.86 -1.50
CA TYR A 99 0.29 -0.02 -0.31
C TYR A 99 1.41 1.03 -0.32
N SER A 100 1.06 2.26 0.07
CA SER A 100 1.99 3.33 0.41
C SER A 100 1.60 3.91 1.75
N PHE A 101 2.57 4.46 2.49
CA PHE A 101 2.36 4.94 3.84
C PHE A 101 2.67 6.43 3.94
N VAL A 102 1.97 7.12 4.84
CA VAL A 102 2.29 8.48 5.30
C VAL A 102 2.64 8.38 6.79
N LEU A 103 3.76 8.97 7.19
CA LEU A 103 4.17 9.06 8.59
C LEU A 103 3.76 10.40 9.22
N GLU A 104 3.70 10.44 10.54
CA GLU A 104 3.56 11.66 11.34
C GLU A 104 4.73 11.75 12.34
N PRO A 105 5.61 12.76 12.21
CA PRO A 105 5.68 13.72 11.11
C PRO A 105 6.09 13.05 9.79
N ALA A 106 5.62 13.57 8.65
CA ALA A 106 5.94 13.01 7.33
C ALA A 106 7.45 13.01 7.03
N THR A 107 8.17 13.98 7.61
CA THR A 107 9.62 14.12 7.53
C THR A 107 10.40 13.07 8.32
N ALA A 108 9.74 12.14 9.02
CA ALA A 108 10.37 10.89 9.46
C ALA A 108 10.95 10.10 8.27
N GLY A 109 10.44 10.37 7.07
CA GLY A 109 11.09 10.07 5.79
C GLY A 109 10.85 8.65 5.32
N ALA A 110 11.28 7.68 6.11
CA ALA A 110 11.23 6.27 5.75
C ALA A 110 10.89 5.38 6.94
N MET A 111 10.36 4.20 6.62
CA MET A 111 10.09 3.12 7.57
C MET A 111 10.89 1.87 7.20
N VAL A 112 10.97 0.91 8.13
CA VAL A 112 11.69 -0.34 7.90
C VAL A 112 10.72 -1.45 7.46
N ILE A 113 11.00 -2.06 6.31
CA ILE A 113 10.28 -3.22 5.77
C ILE A 113 11.30 -4.30 5.38
N GLY A 114 11.23 -5.47 6.01
CA GLY A 114 12.31 -6.47 5.94
C GLY A 114 13.62 -5.86 6.45
N ASP A 115 14.67 -5.94 5.63
CA ASP A 115 15.99 -5.33 5.85
C ASP A 115 16.21 -4.03 5.03
N TYR A 116 15.13 -3.39 4.60
CA TYR A 116 15.18 -2.19 3.77
C TYR A 116 14.57 -0.98 4.49
N ALA A 117 15.23 0.16 4.35
CA ALA A 117 14.60 1.46 4.49
C ALA A 117 13.77 1.74 3.23
N CYS A 118 12.55 2.19 3.45
CA CYS A 118 11.51 2.34 2.45
C CYS A 118 10.90 3.73 2.58
N VAL A 119 10.99 4.56 1.55
CA VAL A 119 10.48 5.93 1.61
C VAL A 119 8.96 5.96 1.76
N THR A 120 8.47 6.98 2.46
CA THR A 120 7.03 7.21 2.67
C THR A 120 6.57 8.41 1.87
N LEU A 121 5.26 8.59 1.68
CA LEU A 121 4.75 9.75 0.94
C LEU A 121 4.94 11.03 1.77
N GLY A 122 5.41 12.10 1.13
CA GLY A 122 5.74 13.37 1.78
C GLY A 122 7.05 13.34 2.58
N HIS A 123 7.96 12.40 2.27
CA HIS A 123 9.15 12.09 3.07
C HIS A 123 10.16 13.24 3.28
N GLY A 124 10.18 14.28 2.45
CA GLY A 124 11.08 15.42 2.55
C GLY A 124 12.55 15.15 2.19
N LEU A 125 12.99 13.89 2.07
CA LEU A 125 14.33 13.51 1.62
C LEU A 125 14.70 14.14 0.25
N THR A 126 15.91 14.68 0.18
CA THR A 126 16.48 15.35 -1.01
C THR A 126 17.63 14.56 -1.64
N GLU A 127 17.95 13.39 -1.09
CA GLU A 127 19.02 12.51 -1.55
C GLU A 127 18.72 11.95 -2.96
N GLU A 128 19.75 11.77 -3.77
CA GLU A 128 19.64 11.15 -5.09
C GLU A 128 18.96 9.78 -5.00
N GLY A 129 18.01 9.53 -5.90
CA GLY A 129 17.24 8.29 -5.95
C GLY A 129 16.00 8.29 -5.05
N ALA A 130 15.94 9.12 -3.99
CA ALA A 130 14.74 9.30 -3.16
C ALA A 130 13.99 10.60 -3.49
N ALA A 131 14.70 11.68 -3.80
CA ALA A 131 14.09 12.98 -4.09
C ALA A 131 13.05 12.88 -5.21
N HIS A 132 11.87 13.43 -4.98
CA HIS A 132 10.80 13.47 -5.97
C HIS A 132 10.02 14.80 -5.85
N PRO A 133 9.76 15.53 -6.95
CA PRO A 133 9.19 16.89 -6.91
C PRO A 133 7.79 16.96 -6.28
N TYR A 134 7.03 15.87 -6.39
CA TYR A 134 5.68 15.74 -5.83
C TYR A 134 5.59 14.73 -4.66
N LEU A 135 5.89 13.44 -4.88
CA LEU A 135 5.73 12.38 -3.88
C LEU A 135 6.59 12.56 -2.62
N GLY A 136 7.70 13.29 -2.71
CA GLY A 136 8.57 13.60 -1.57
C GLY A 136 8.21 14.88 -0.84
N THR A 137 7.16 15.60 -1.23
CA THR A 137 6.85 16.95 -0.72
C THR A 137 5.46 17.01 -0.07
N PRO A 138 5.10 18.10 0.63
CA PRO A 138 3.75 18.27 1.17
C PRO A 138 2.64 18.28 0.12
N LEU A 139 2.96 18.44 -1.17
CA LEU A 139 1.96 18.44 -2.24
C LEU A 139 1.15 17.14 -2.27
N VAL A 140 1.81 15.98 -2.14
CA VAL A 140 1.09 14.69 -2.09
C VAL A 140 0.22 14.57 -0.85
N LEU A 141 0.63 15.19 0.26
CA LEU A 141 -0.15 15.19 1.50
C LEU A 141 -1.40 16.05 1.35
N SER A 142 -1.31 17.20 0.67
CA SER A 142 -2.47 18.05 0.37
C SER A 142 -3.50 17.34 -0.49
N ASP A 143 -3.07 16.61 -1.53
CA ASP A 143 -3.98 15.81 -2.36
C ASP A 143 -4.65 14.71 -1.53
N LEU A 144 -3.87 13.94 -0.77
CA LEU A 144 -4.41 12.88 0.08
C LEU A 144 -5.36 13.42 1.16
N ALA A 145 -5.07 14.59 1.74
CA ALA A 145 -5.90 15.20 2.78
C ALA A 145 -7.28 15.62 2.27
N ALA A 146 -7.43 15.86 0.96
CA ALA A 146 -8.70 16.16 0.32
C ALA A 146 -9.50 14.91 -0.09
N MET A 147 -8.95 13.71 0.10
CA MET A 147 -9.59 12.44 -0.32
C MET A 147 -10.44 11.82 0.80
N GLU A 148 -11.49 11.11 0.39
CA GLU A 148 -12.29 10.27 1.28
C GLU A 148 -11.41 9.22 1.96
N GLY A 149 -11.60 9.07 3.28
CA GLY A 149 -10.87 8.12 4.14
C GLY A 149 -9.59 8.67 4.76
N TRP A 150 -9.13 9.87 4.39
CA TRP A 150 -7.96 10.49 5.03
C TRP A 150 -8.13 10.69 6.54
N ALA A 151 -9.28 11.23 6.96
CA ALA A 151 -9.59 11.45 8.37
C ALA A 151 -9.63 10.15 9.18
N ASP A 152 -10.00 9.03 8.53
CA ASP A 152 -10.02 7.68 9.11
C ASP A 152 -8.66 6.98 9.03
N GLY A 153 -7.63 7.64 8.44
CA GLY A 153 -6.29 7.09 8.28
C GLY A 153 -6.15 6.03 7.17
N LYS A 154 -7.10 5.95 6.23
CA LYS A 154 -7.02 5.00 5.11
C LYS A 154 -7.65 5.54 3.84
N VAL A 155 -6.82 5.84 2.84
CA VAL A 155 -7.29 6.29 1.51
C VAL A 155 -7.30 5.11 0.54
N LEU A 156 -8.43 4.91 -0.14
CA LEU A 156 -8.57 3.90 -1.19
C LEU A 156 -8.50 4.55 -2.57
N LEU A 157 -7.61 4.04 -3.43
CA LEU A 157 -7.41 4.51 -4.79
C LEU A 157 -7.75 3.44 -5.83
N SER A 158 -8.43 3.87 -6.88
CA SER A 158 -8.66 3.06 -8.08
C SER A 158 -7.35 2.86 -8.88
N PRO A 159 -7.31 1.88 -9.81
CA PRO A 159 -6.14 1.70 -10.67
C PRO A 159 -5.79 2.97 -11.46
N GLY A 160 -4.50 3.26 -11.59
CA GLY A 160 -3.99 4.45 -12.27
C GLY A 160 -4.46 5.78 -11.63
N PRO A 161 -4.14 6.04 -10.34
CA PRO A 161 -4.54 7.28 -9.67
C PRO A 161 -3.57 8.44 -9.92
N ALA A 162 -2.41 8.19 -10.54
CA ALA A 162 -1.40 9.23 -10.75
C ALA A 162 -1.66 10.01 -12.05
N VAL A 163 -1.69 11.33 -11.93
CA VAL A 163 -1.55 12.24 -13.07
C VAL A 163 -0.07 12.53 -13.26
N ARG A 164 0.41 12.39 -14.49
CA ARG A 164 1.83 12.51 -14.83
C ARG A 164 2.08 13.70 -15.74
N ASP A 165 3.21 14.34 -15.53
CA ASP A 165 3.74 15.33 -16.44
C ASP A 165 4.01 14.68 -17.81
N PRO A 166 3.48 15.20 -18.92
CA PRO A 166 3.67 14.58 -20.24
C PRO A 166 5.11 14.66 -20.73
N THR A 167 5.91 15.60 -20.23
CA THR A 167 7.29 15.82 -20.67
C THR A 167 8.27 14.90 -19.95
N SER A 168 8.21 14.88 -18.62
CA SER A 168 9.13 14.14 -17.74
C SER A 168 8.61 12.74 -17.35
N GLY A 169 7.30 12.49 -17.47
CA GLY A 169 6.66 11.26 -17.01
C GLY A 169 6.54 11.13 -15.48
N LEU A 170 7.00 12.13 -14.73
CA LEU A 170 6.94 12.16 -13.27
C LEU A 170 5.50 12.39 -12.78
N ILE A 171 5.19 11.86 -11.60
CA ILE A 171 3.88 12.07 -10.98
C ILE A 171 3.79 13.52 -10.51
N MET A 172 2.70 14.22 -10.84
CA MET A 172 2.47 15.59 -10.40
C MET A 172 1.33 15.71 -9.39
N ARG A 173 0.42 14.74 -9.37
CA ARG A 173 -0.78 14.71 -8.53
C ARG A 173 -1.34 13.30 -8.40
N LEU A 174 -2.01 13.02 -7.29
CA LEU A 174 -2.86 11.85 -7.12
C LEU A 174 -4.34 12.24 -7.20
N GLU A 175 -5.15 11.37 -7.78
CA GLU A 175 -6.59 11.52 -7.90
C GLU A 175 -7.32 10.32 -7.30
N GLN A 176 -8.28 10.60 -6.42
CA GLN A 176 -9.27 9.61 -6.02
C GLN A 176 -10.44 9.68 -7.01
N LYS A 177 -10.39 8.81 -8.02
CA LYS A 177 -11.50 8.65 -8.97
C LYS A 177 -12.69 8.04 -8.24
N GLU A 178 -13.88 8.63 -8.42
CA GLU A 178 -15.11 8.09 -7.87
C GLU A 178 -15.28 6.61 -8.24
N ARG A 179 -15.68 5.81 -7.25
CA ARG A 179 -16.02 4.42 -7.49
C ARG A 179 -17.20 4.41 -8.46
N LEU A 180 -17.02 3.88 -9.67
CA LEU A 180 -18.12 3.66 -10.61
C LEU A 180 -19.23 2.89 -9.88
N ARG A 181 -20.30 3.60 -9.48
CA ARG A 181 -21.51 3.00 -8.94
C ARG A 181 -22.21 2.31 -10.10
N GLY A 182 -21.99 1.01 -10.30
CA GLY A 182 -22.72 0.31 -11.37
C GLY A 182 -22.20 -1.04 -11.80
N VAL A 183 -22.17 -2.03 -10.92
CA VAL A 183 -22.48 -3.42 -11.31
C VAL A 183 -23.34 -4.01 -10.18
N ARG A 184 -24.66 -4.07 -10.40
CA ARG A 184 -25.56 -4.88 -9.58
C ARG A 184 -25.19 -6.34 -9.84
N THR A 185 -24.47 -6.97 -8.93
CA THR A 185 -24.41 -8.43 -8.88
C THR A 185 -25.85 -8.93 -8.64
N ARG A 186 -26.45 -9.56 -9.65
CA ARG A 186 -27.67 -10.34 -9.45
C ARG A 186 -27.30 -11.50 -8.54
N LEU A 187 -27.68 -11.43 -7.28
CA LEU A 187 -27.74 -12.61 -6.43
C LEU A 187 -28.81 -13.52 -7.02
N HIS A 188 -28.39 -14.64 -7.62
CA HIS A 188 -29.30 -15.74 -7.90
C HIS A 188 -29.76 -16.29 -6.54
N SER A 189 -31.02 -16.03 -6.20
CA SER A 189 -31.68 -16.68 -5.07
C SER A 189 -31.85 -18.16 -5.40
N SER A 190 -31.06 -19.01 -4.75
CA SER A 190 -31.32 -20.45 -4.69
C SER A 190 -32.47 -20.67 -3.71
N VAL A 191 -33.65 -21.01 -4.23
CA VAL A 191 -34.78 -21.48 -3.44
C VAL A 191 -34.48 -22.92 -3.03
N VAL A 192 -34.36 -23.16 -1.73
CA VAL A 192 -34.32 -24.50 -1.14
C VAL A 192 -35.77 -24.94 -0.87
N PRO A 193 -36.21 -26.15 -1.29
CA PRO A 193 -37.58 -26.59 -1.04
C PRO A 193 -37.77 -26.99 0.42
N ALA A 194 -38.91 -26.57 0.99
CA ALA A 194 -39.34 -26.93 2.33
C ALA A 194 -39.77 -28.40 2.38
N HIS A 195 -39.10 -29.22 3.19
CA HIS A 195 -39.64 -30.50 3.64
C HIS A 195 -40.75 -30.22 4.67
N ALA A 196 -41.99 -30.57 4.33
CA ALA A 196 -43.11 -30.59 5.26
C ALA A 196 -43.19 -31.97 5.93
N LEU A 197 -42.94 -32.00 7.23
CA LEU A 197 -43.33 -33.09 8.13
C LEU A 197 -44.83 -32.95 8.41
N GLY A 198 -45.64 -33.90 7.94
CA GLY A 198 -46.98 -34.17 8.45
C GLY A 198 -46.99 -35.59 9.03
N GLY A 199 -47.69 -35.93 10.10
CA GLY A 199 -48.57 -35.20 11.01
C GLY A 199 -48.94 -36.21 12.10
N VAL A 200 -49.07 -35.75 13.35
CA VAL A 200 -49.54 -36.57 14.46
C VAL A 200 -50.90 -36.06 14.89
N GLY A 201 -51.84 -37.00 15.03
CA GLY A 201 -53.03 -36.86 15.87
C GLY A 201 -54.32 -37.19 15.14
N VAL A 202 -55.02 -38.24 15.58
CA VAL A 202 -56.26 -38.10 16.37
C VAL A 202 -56.45 -39.37 17.21
N ALA A 203 -56.70 -39.18 18.51
CA ALA A 203 -57.31 -40.16 19.41
C ALA A 203 -58.79 -39.81 19.58
N GLY A 204 -59.67 -40.81 19.69
CA GLY A 204 -61.04 -40.59 20.15
C GLY A 204 -61.99 -41.75 19.91
N ALA A 205 -62.30 -42.46 21.01
CA ALA A 205 -63.47 -43.28 21.35
C ALA A 205 -63.90 -44.41 20.40
#